data_AF-A0A2M7D8G0-F1
#
_entry.id   AF-A0A2M7D8G0-F1
#
_cell.length_a   1.000
_cell.length_b   1.000
_cell.length_c   1.000
_cell.angle_alpha   90.00
_cell.angle_beta   90.00
_cell.angle_gamma   90.00
#
_symmetry.space_group_name_H-M   'P 1'
#
loop_
_entity.id
_entity.type
_entity.pdbx_description
1 polymer ?
#
loop_
_entity_poly.entity_id
_entity_poly.type
_entity_poly.pdbx_seq_one_letter_code
_entity_poly.pdbx_strand_id
1 'polypeptide(L)' 'MVSDAEKKYFEIMRKKSGQERLKIAMQLRAAVLELAKTAIIDANPKISSKALRNKLQERIYGTSGIIKGSSS' A
#
# COMPACT_ATOMS: atom_id res chain seq x y z
N MET A 1 -16.36 -13.91 -14.56
CA MET A 1 -17.67 -13.43 -14.04
C MET A 1 -17.38 -12.64 -12.77
N VAL A 2 -17.90 -11.41 -12.66
CA VAL A 2 -17.79 -10.57 -11.45
C VAL A 2 -18.68 -11.17 -10.37
N SER A 3 -18.15 -11.39 -9.16
CA SER A 3 -18.92 -11.97 -8.05
C SER A 3 -20.03 -11.02 -7.57
N ASP A 4 -21.08 -11.54 -6.93
CA ASP A 4 -22.16 -10.69 -6.42
C ASP A 4 -21.69 -9.72 -5.32
N ALA A 5 -20.67 -10.12 -4.55
CA ALA A 5 -20.00 -9.24 -3.59
C ALA A 5 -19.32 -8.05 -4.29
N GLU A 6 -18.64 -8.32 -5.39
CA GLU A 6 -17.91 -7.33 -6.16
C GLU A 6 -18.87 -6.38 -6.89
N LYS A 7 -20.01 -6.87 -7.40
CA LYS A 7 -21.10 -6.02 -7.92
C LYS A 7 -21.64 -5.06 -6.85
N LYS A 8 -21.95 -5.59 -5.66
CA LYS A 8 -22.47 -4.79 -4.54
C LYS A 8 -21.46 -3.73 -4.08
N TYR A 9 -20.19 -4.07 -4.07
CA TYR A 9 -19.11 -3.12 -3.79
C TYR A 9 -19.10 -1.97 -4.81
N PHE A 10 -19.19 -2.27 -6.11
CA PHE A 10 -19.22 -1.23 -7.14
C PHE A 10 -20.47 -0.34 -7.05
N GLU A 11 -21.63 -0.89 -6.71
CA GLU A 11 -22.84 -0.08 -6.48
C GLU A 11 -22.67 0.88 -5.30
N ILE A 12 -22.11 0.42 -4.18
CA ILE A 12 -21.83 1.26 -3.01
C ILE A 12 -20.84 2.37 -3.40
N MET A 13 -19.80 2.04 -4.17
CA MET A 13 -18.79 3.01 -4.58
C MET A 13 -19.31 4.03 -5.60
N ARG A 14 -20.25 3.66 -6.47
CA ARG A 14 -20.90 4.59 -7.41
C ARG A 14 -21.77 5.64 -6.70
N LYS A 15 -22.32 5.30 -5.54
CA LYS A 15 -23.11 6.23 -4.72
C LYS A 15 -22.25 7.25 -3.97
N LYS A 16 -20.93 7.14 -4.03
CA LYS A 16 -19.98 8.03 -3.34
C LYS A 16 -19.42 9.10 -4.28
N SER A 17 -19.20 10.28 -3.73
CA SER A 17 -18.49 11.37 -4.42
C SER A 17 -17.04 10.97 -4.74
N GLY A 18 -16.40 11.71 -5.66
CA GLY A 18 -14.97 11.53 -5.94
C GLY A 18 -14.10 11.70 -4.68
N GLN A 19 -14.43 12.68 -3.83
CA GLN A 19 -13.71 12.95 -2.59
C GLN A 19 -13.83 11.81 -1.58
N GLU A 20 -15.02 11.24 -1.41
CA GLU A 20 -15.21 10.09 -0.54
C GLU A 20 -14.45 8.86 -1.02
N ARG A 21 -14.44 8.62 -2.35
CA ARG A 21 -13.67 7.53 -2.95
C ARG A 21 -12.17 7.72 -2.71
N LEU A 22 -11.66 8.94 -2.86
CA LEU A 22 -10.27 9.27 -2.56
C LEU A 22 -9.93 9.03 -1.08
N LYS A 23 -10.80 9.47 -0.17
CA LYS A 23 -10.63 9.25 1.27
C LYS A 23 -10.53 7.76 1.60
N ILE A 24 -11.42 6.94 1.05
CA ILE A 24 -11.39 5.48 1.22
C ILE A 24 -10.09 4.90 0.68
N ALA A 25 -9.66 5.29 -0.51
CA ALA A 25 -8.40 4.82 -1.10
C ALA A 25 -7.19 5.18 -0.24
N MET A 26 -7.14 6.38 0.34
CA MET A 26 -6.07 6.80 1.25
C MET A 26 -6.06 5.98 2.54
N GLN A 27 -7.23 5.71 3.12
CA GLN A 27 -7.37 4.87 4.32
C GLN A 27 -6.89 3.43 4.05
N LEU A 28 -7.30 2.85 2.91
CA LEU A 28 -6.85 1.53 2.49
C LEU A 28 -5.33 1.50 2.29
N ARG A 29 -4.77 2.53 1.64
CA ARG A 29 -3.32 2.64 1.46
C ARG A 29 -2.58 2.67 2.80
N ALA A 30 -3.07 3.44 3.78
CA ALA A 30 -2.47 3.49 5.11
C ALA A 30 -2.48 2.12 5.80
N ALA A 31 -3.59 1.39 5.74
CA ALA A 31 -3.71 0.05 6.30
C ALA A 31 -2.72 -0.94 5.64
N VAL A 32 -2.62 -0.91 4.30
CA VAL A 32 -1.67 -1.76 3.56
C VAL A 32 -0.22 -1.46 3.96
N LEU A 33 0.14 -0.19 4.13
CA LEU A 33 1.50 0.21 4.54
C LEU A 33 1.85 -0.29 5.94
N GLU A 34 0.94 -0.17 6.92
CA GLU A 34 1.20 -0.68 8.27
C GLU A 34 1.28 -2.20 8.31
N LEU A 35 0.42 -2.92 7.58
CA LEU A 35 0.52 -4.38 7.46
C LEU A 35 1.86 -4.81 6.87
N ALA A 36 2.30 -4.17 5.80
CA ALA A 36 3.58 -4.47 5.17
C ALA A 36 4.76 -4.15 6.10
N LYS A 37 4.71 -3.02 6.82
CA LYS A 37 5.72 -2.63 7.80
C LYS A 37 5.82 -3.64 8.94
N THR A 38 4.71 -4.03 9.55
CA THR A 38 4.67 -5.04 10.62
C THR A 38 5.26 -6.36 10.14
N ALA A 39 4.85 -6.85 8.96
CA ALA A 39 5.40 -8.09 8.41
C ALA A 39 6.92 -8.04 8.17
N ILE A 40 7.47 -6.89 7.75
CA ILE A 40 8.92 -6.72 7.57
C ILE A 40 9.65 -6.70 8.92
N ILE A 41 9.09 -6.04 9.93
CA ILE A 41 9.66 -5.98 11.29
C ILE A 41 9.62 -7.36 11.93
N ASP A 42 8.51 -8.09 11.84
CA ASP A 42 8.37 -9.44 12.38
C ASP A 42 9.39 -10.40 11.77
N ALA A 43 9.64 -10.29 10.46
CA ALA A 43 10.64 -11.09 9.77
C ALA A 43 12.10 -10.66 10.07
N ASN A 44 12.32 -9.42 10.51
CA ASN A 44 13.64 -8.92 10.89
C ASN A 44 13.55 -7.83 11.99
N PRO A 45 13.48 -8.22 13.28
CA PRO A 45 13.22 -7.28 14.37
C PRO A 45 14.29 -6.21 14.58
N LYS A 46 15.51 -6.44 14.07
CA LYS A 46 16.66 -5.52 14.19
C LYS A 46 16.88 -4.68 12.92
N ILE A 47 15.92 -4.65 12.01
CA ILE A 47 16.02 -3.89 10.77
C ILE A 47 16.20 -2.39 11.07
N SER A 48 17.15 -1.75 10.39
CA SER A 48 17.33 -0.30 10.50
C SER A 48 16.20 0.45 9.81
N SER A 49 15.90 1.67 10.25
CA SER A 49 14.86 2.50 9.63
C SER A 49 15.07 2.72 8.12
N LYS A 50 16.34 2.86 7.69
CA LYS A 50 16.69 2.98 6.27
C LYS A 50 16.36 1.70 5.49
N ALA A 51 16.74 0.54 6.03
CA ALA A 51 16.45 -0.74 5.40
C ALA A 51 14.95 -1.06 5.40
N LEU A 52 14.22 -0.71 6.45
CA LEU A 52 12.77 -0.85 6.53
C LEU A 52 12.08 -0.03 5.44
N ARG A 53 12.47 1.24 5.27
CA ARG A 53 11.93 2.10 4.20
C ARG A 53 12.20 1.52 2.81
N ASN A 54 13.41 1.01 2.57
CA ASN A 54 13.75 0.40 1.29
C ASN A 54 12.93 -0.86 1.01
N LYS A 55 12.79 -1.76 2.00
CA LYS A 55 11.96 -2.96 1.87
C LYS A 55 10.48 -2.63 1.70
N LEU A 56 9.97 -1.61 2.38
CA LEU A 56 8.59 -1.17 2.23
C LEU A 56 8.35 -0.59 0.83
N GLN A 57 9.29 0.22 0.32
CA GLN A 57 9.24 0.75 -1.04
C GLN A 57 9.22 -0.38 -2.07
N GLU A 58 10.12 -1.35 -1.93
CA GLU A 58 10.20 -2.53 -2.80
C GLU A 58 8.91 -3.34 -2.77
N ARG A 59 8.33 -3.56 -1.58
CA ARG A 59 7.08 -4.33 -1.40
C ARG A 59 5.89 -3.70 -2.12
N ILE A 60 5.77 -2.37 -2.06
CA ILE A 60 4.58 -1.64 -2.53
C ILE A 60 4.71 -1.23 -3.99
N TYR A 61 5.91 -0.86 -4.44
CA TYR A 61 6.15 -0.24 -5.75
C TYR A 61 7.06 -1.07 -6.65
N GLY A 62 7.57 -2.21 -6.17
CA GLY A 62 8.55 -3.01 -6.89
C GLY A 62 9.94 -2.39 -6.91
N THR A 63 10.90 -3.14 -7.45
CA THR A 63 12.32 -2.75 -7.55
C THR A 63 12.57 -1.59 -8.52
N SER A 64 11.68 -1.35 -9.48
CA SER A 64 11.76 -0.19 -10.40
C SER A 64 11.49 1.15 -9.73
N GLY A 65 10.91 1.18 -8.53
CA GLY A 65 10.70 2.39 -7.72
C GLY A 65 11.95 2.83 -6.95
N ILE A 66 13.05 2.06 -7.02
CA ILE A 66 14.36 2.51 -6.56
C ILE A 66 14.90 3.44 -7.64
N ILE A 67 14.55 4.73 -7.54
CA ILE A 67 15.36 5.78 -8.17
C ILE A 67 16.77 5.50 -7.67
N LYS A 68 17.66 5.06 -8.56
CA LYS A 68 19.09 5.02 -8.32
C LYS A 68 19.46 6.46 -7.98
N GLY A 69 19.48 6.78 -6.69
CA GLY A 69 20.24 7.89 -6.15
C GLY A 69 21.69 7.57 -6.44
N SER A 70 22.11 7.93 -7.65
CA SER A 70 23.47 7.94 -8.13
C SER A 70 24.31 8.68 -7.10
N SER A 71 25.16 7.90 -6.45
CA SER A 71 26.55 8.25 -6.16
C SER A 71 27.03 9.54 -6.84
N SER A 72 27.21 10.58 -6.03
CA SER A 72 28.29 11.59 -6.10
C SER A 72 28.29 12.34 -4.77
#